data_AF-A0A161MMN0-F1
#
_entry.id   AF-A0A161MMN0-F1
#
_cell.length_a   1.000
_cell.length_b   1.000
_cell.length_c   1.000
_cell.angle_alpha   90.00
_cell.angle_beta   90.00
_cell.angle_gamma   90.00
#
_symmetry.space_group_name_H-M   'P 1'
#
loop_
_entity.id
_entity.type
_entity.pdbx_description
1 polymer ?
#
loop_
_entity_poly.entity_id
_entity_poly.type
_entity_poly.pdbx_seq_one_letter_code
_entity_poly.pdbx_strand_id
1 'polypeptide(L)'
;MKADRSVHPMENYNVFYSFNDNRIKERMIKLMNTDVVRLMDRDFMKELQDRIAEVHKEELKERLKKRAEREFFREIDLVIQGVLPKEKALKNVTKIFSFWEPDTDDGACKRLVRTPPVLKPPDVDYRPFMTKEELNPPSPGTDISPLHSDIPEDDEMETIRKDFVYNLQDEIERMYVQPYTYEKVRYETESVKELRKAKDVETMYEMAEKIFYEI
;
A
#
# COMPACT_ATOMS: atom_id res chain seq x y z
N MET A 1 -36.59 -47.61 27.47
CA MET A 1 -36.87 -46.33 28.15
C MET A 1 -36.01 -45.27 27.52
N LYS A 2 -36.63 -44.33 26.78
CA LYS A 2 -35.93 -43.22 26.12
C LYS A 2 -35.63 -42.16 27.17
N ALA A 3 -34.37 -41.78 27.33
CA ALA A 3 -34.00 -40.59 28.08
C ALA A 3 -34.21 -39.39 27.16
N ASP A 4 -35.27 -38.62 27.41
CA ASP A 4 -35.41 -37.28 26.86
C ASP A 4 -34.25 -36.43 27.38
N ARG A 5 -33.30 -36.13 26.48
CA ARG A 5 -32.37 -35.03 26.71
C ARG A 5 -33.19 -33.75 26.57
N SER A 6 -33.54 -33.15 27.69
CA SER A 6 -34.07 -31.79 27.73
C SER A 6 -33.05 -30.87 27.06
N VAL A 7 -33.38 -30.44 25.84
CA VAL A 7 -32.69 -29.36 25.15
C VAL A 7 -32.93 -28.10 25.99
N HIS A 8 -31.87 -27.60 26.62
CA HIS A 8 -31.92 -26.35 27.38
C HIS A 8 -32.30 -25.20 26.43
N PRO A 9 -33.29 -24.35 26.75
CA PRO A 9 -33.74 -23.25 25.90
C PRO A 9 -32.79 -22.03 25.92
N MET A 10 -31.50 -22.23 26.22
CA MET A 10 -30.50 -21.16 26.30
C MET A 10 -29.62 -21.09 25.04
N GLU A 11 -30.03 -21.69 23.93
CA GLU A 11 -29.35 -21.55 22.65
C GLU A 11 -30.05 -20.42 21.86
N ASN A 12 -29.28 -19.35 21.61
CA ASN A 12 -29.58 -18.25 20.67
C ASN A 12 -30.24 -16.97 21.23
N TYR A 13 -29.67 -16.38 22.28
CA TYR A 13 -29.82 -14.93 22.47
C TYR A 13 -28.83 -14.21 21.55
N ASN A 14 -29.27 -13.87 20.33
CA ASN A 14 -28.52 -12.92 19.52
C ASN A 14 -28.61 -11.55 20.19
N VAL A 15 -27.50 -11.13 20.80
CA VAL A 15 -27.38 -9.79 21.39
C VAL A 15 -27.06 -8.81 20.26
N PHE A 16 -28.03 -7.95 19.98
CA PHE A 16 -27.93 -6.87 19.00
C PHE A 16 -27.60 -5.56 19.70
N TYR A 17 -26.56 -4.85 19.22
CA TYR A 17 -26.16 -3.55 19.74
C TYR A 17 -26.21 -2.49 18.66
N SER A 18 -26.67 -1.28 18.98
CA SER A 18 -26.60 -0.12 18.09
C SER A 18 -25.82 1.00 18.77
N PHE A 19 -25.03 1.74 18.01
CA PHE A 19 -24.23 2.84 18.55
C PHE A 19 -25.08 4.11 18.66
N ASN A 20 -24.93 4.85 19.76
CA ASN A 20 -25.59 6.16 19.89
C ASN A 20 -24.89 7.25 19.07
N ASP A 21 -23.60 7.10 18.75
CA ASP A 21 -22.84 8.05 17.94
C ASP A 21 -23.10 7.86 16.43
N ASN A 22 -23.58 8.91 15.77
CA ASN A 22 -23.83 8.92 14.32
C ASN A 22 -22.57 8.67 13.49
N ARG A 23 -21.40 9.14 13.93
CA ARG A 23 -20.14 8.90 13.19
C ARG A 23 -19.80 7.41 13.14
N ILE A 24 -20.04 6.71 14.25
CA ILE A 24 -19.81 5.27 14.35
C ILE A 24 -20.86 4.52 13.55
N LYS A 25 -22.14 4.94 13.60
CA LYS A 25 -23.20 4.38 12.75
C LYS A 25 -22.89 4.50 11.26
N GLU A 26 -22.54 5.69 10.79
CA GLU A 26 -22.15 5.92 9.39
C GLU A 26 -20.96 5.06 8.98
N ARG A 27 -19.95 4.94 9.84
CA ARG A 27 -18.79 4.09 9.59
C ARG A 27 -19.16 2.60 9.57
N MET A 28 -20.05 2.17 10.46
CA MET A 28 -20.55 0.79 10.51
C MET A 28 -21.38 0.46 9.26
N ILE A 29 -22.27 1.37 8.85
CA ILE A 29 -23.03 1.25 7.60
C ILE A 29 -22.07 1.19 6.41
N LYS A 30 -21.04 2.03 6.36
CA LYS A 30 -20.05 2.01 5.28
C LYS A 30 -19.23 0.71 5.25
N LEU A 31 -18.88 0.18 6.43
CA LEU A 31 -18.06 -1.02 6.55
C LEU A 31 -18.87 -2.30 6.32
N MET A 32 -20.04 -2.44 6.93
CA MET A 32 -20.81 -3.69 7.02
C MET A 32 -22.19 -3.62 6.35
N ASN A 33 -22.61 -2.45 5.85
CA ASN A 33 -23.97 -2.19 5.35
C ASN A 33 -25.07 -2.42 6.40
N THR A 34 -24.71 -2.34 7.69
CA THR A 34 -25.64 -2.45 8.82
C THR A 34 -25.32 -1.38 9.85
N ASP A 35 -26.32 -0.92 10.60
CA ASP A 35 -26.17 0.00 11.73
C ASP A 35 -26.19 -0.74 13.09
N VAL A 36 -26.47 -2.05 13.06
CA VAL A 36 -26.52 -2.95 14.22
C VAL A 36 -25.35 -3.93 14.18
N VAL A 37 -24.77 -4.18 15.35
CA VAL A 37 -23.70 -5.14 15.60
C VAL A 37 -24.26 -6.40 16.24
N ARG A 38 -23.90 -7.56 15.69
CA ARG A 38 -24.24 -8.89 16.21
C ARG A 38 -23.07 -9.43 17.02
N LEU A 39 -23.06 -9.15 18.33
CA LEU A 39 -21.89 -9.45 19.18
C LEU A 39 -21.65 -10.96 19.37
N MET A 40 -22.72 -11.74 19.38
CA MET A 40 -22.66 -13.20 19.58
C MET A 40 -22.40 -13.96 18.27
N ASP A 41 -22.46 -13.28 17.13
CA ASP A 41 -22.22 -13.86 15.81
C ASP A 41 -20.73 -13.77 15.47
N ARG A 42 -20.04 -14.91 15.57
CA ARG A 42 -18.59 -15.00 15.33
C ARG A 42 -18.22 -14.59 13.90
N ASP A 43 -19.04 -14.98 12.92
CA ASP A 43 -18.74 -14.72 11.51
C ASP A 43 -18.89 -13.22 11.23
N PHE A 44 -19.94 -12.60 11.78
CA PHE A 44 -20.12 -11.16 11.70
C PHE A 44 -18.97 -10.39 12.37
N MET A 45 -18.56 -10.78 13.58
CA MET A 45 -17.49 -10.09 14.31
C MET A 45 -16.14 -10.24 13.63
N LYS A 46 -15.85 -11.42 13.07
CA LYS A 46 -14.64 -11.67 12.29
C LYS A 46 -14.62 -10.83 11.01
N GLU A 47 -15.73 -10.82 10.27
CA GLU A 47 -15.86 -10.00 9.06
C GLU A 47 -15.72 -8.50 9.37
N LEU A 48 -16.34 -8.02 10.45
CA LEU A 48 -16.20 -6.64 10.89
C LEU A 48 -14.73 -6.30 11.23
N GLN A 49 -14.04 -7.18 11.94
CA GLN A 49 -12.63 -7.01 12.27
C GLN A 49 -11.76 -6.98 11.01
N ASP A 50 -11.97 -7.91 10.08
CA ASP A 50 -11.23 -8.00 8.83
C ASP A 50 -11.43 -6.75 7.97
N ARG A 51 -12.68 -6.25 7.84
CA ARG A 51 -12.97 -5.02 7.09
C ARG A 51 -12.37 -3.78 7.74
N ILE A 52 -12.39 -3.68 9.08
CA ILE A 52 -11.71 -2.57 9.80
C ILE A 52 -10.21 -2.61 9.52
N ALA A 53 -9.58 -3.80 9.58
CA ALA A 53 -8.17 -3.97 9.33
C ALA A 53 -7.79 -3.62 7.87
N GLU A 54 -8.59 -4.04 6.89
CA GLU A 54 -8.36 -3.75 5.48
C GLU A 54 -8.42 -2.24 5.21
N VAL A 55 -9.42 -1.53 5.73
CA VAL A 55 -9.51 -0.06 5.58
C VAL A 55 -8.28 0.64 6.16
N HIS A 56 -7.85 0.24 7.36
CA HIS A 56 -6.63 0.81 7.95
C HIS A 56 -5.36 0.49 7.15
N LYS A 57 -5.26 -0.72 6.61
CA LYS A 57 -4.14 -1.13 5.75
C LYS A 57 -4.11 -0.31 4.45
N GLU A 58 -5.26 -0.05 3.84
CA GLU A 58 -5.38 0.82 2.66
C GLU A 58 -4.99 2.27 2.96
N GLU A 59 -5.50 2.84 4.05
CA GLU A 59 -5.12 4.18 4.52
C GLU A 59 -3.60 4.29 4.74
N LEU A 60 -2.98 3.26 5.33
CA LEU A 60 -1.53 3.19 5.53
C LEU A 60 -0.78 3.09 4.20
N LYS A 61 -1.23 2.25 3.28
CA LYS A 61 -0.65 2.14 1.93
C LYS A 61 -0.69 3.47 1.19
N GLU A 62 -1.83 4.17 1.23
CA GLU A 62 -1.98 5.46 0.57
C GLU A 62 -1.04 6.51 1.18
N ARG A 63 -0.92 6.55 2.51
CA ARG A 63 0.01 7.44 3.22
C ARG A 63 1.48 7.15 2.87
N LEU A 64 1.84 5.87 2.76
CA LEU A 64 3.18 5.46 2.34
C LEU A 64 3.46 5.88 0.90
N LYS A 65 2.51 5.66 -0.02
CA LYS A 65 2.63 6.09 -1.42
C LYS A 65 2.82 7.61 -1.53
N LYS A 66 1.97 8.40 -0.87
CA LYS A 66 2.10 9.88 -0.80
C LYS A 66 3.42 10.33 -0.18
N ARG A 67 4.00 9.55 0.74
CA ARG A 67 5.32 9.85 1.32
C ARG A 67 6.42 9.52 0.33
N ALA A 68 6.37 8.36 -0.32
CA ALA A 68 7.35 7.95 -1.32
C ALA A 68 7.41 8.94 -2.49
N GLU A 69 6.25 9.36 -2.99
CA GLU A 69 6.16 10.39 -4.06
C GLU A 69 6.80 11.71 -3.62
N ARG A 70 6.51 12.18 -2.40
CA ARG A 70 7.12 13.41 -1.87
C ARG A 70 8.62 13.30 -1.70
N GLU A 71 9.12 12.20 -1.16
CA GLU A 71 10.57 12.00 -1.00
C GLU A 71 11.26 11.92 -2.36
N PHE A 72 10.65 11.27 -3.34
CA PHE A 72 11.16 11.21 -4.72
C PHE A 72 11.28 12.59 -5.36
N PHE A 73 10.22 13.41 -5.31
CA PHE A 73 10.27 14.79 -5.84
C PHE A 73 11.20 15.69 -5.03
N ARG A 74 11.27 15.54 -3.70
CA ARG A 74 12.22 16.26 -2.85
C ARG A 74 13.64 15.97 -3.28
N GLU A 75 13.95 14.72 -3.61
CA GLU A 75 15.29 14.33 -4.04
C GLU A 75 15.65 14.88 -5.41
N ILE A 76 14.72 14.86 -6.37
CA ILE A 76 14.86 15.54 -7.67
C ILE A 76 15.18 17.02 -7.45
N ASP A 77 14.42 17.70 -6.59
CA ASP A 77 14.62 19.12 -6.28
C ASP A 77 16.00 19.38 -5.65
N LEU A 78 16.45 18.52 -4.74
CA LEU A 78 17.79 18.62 -4.14
C LEU A 78 18.93 18.43 -5.15
N VAL A 79 18.75 17.55 -6.14
CA VAL A 79 19.73 17.34 -7.22
C VAL A 79 19.78 18.56 -8.14
N ILE A 80 18.62 19.08 -8.53
CA ILE A 80 18.51 20.31 -9.35
C ILE A 80 19.15 21.51 -8.65
N GLN A 81 18.91 21.64 -7.33
CA GLN A 81 19.51 22.70 -6.52
C GLN A 81 21.02 22.53 -6.28
N GLY A 82 21.61 21.39 -6.69
CA GLY A 82 23.02 21.08 -6.50
C GLY A 82 23.41 20.77 -5.05
N VAL A 83 22.43 20.55 -4.17
CA VAL A 83 22.65 20.21 -2.75
C VAL A 83 22.96 18.73 -2.60
N LEU A 84 22.30 17.88 -3.39
CA LEU A 84 22.54 16.44 -3.43
C LEU A 84 23.26 16.06 -4.73
N PRO A 85 24.47 15.49 -4.67
CA PRO A 85 25.15 14.97 -5.86
C PRO A 85 24.36 13.84 -6.52
N LYS A 86 24.36 13.80 -7.86
CA LYS A 86 23.62 12.80 -8.67
C LYS A 86 24.01 11.35 -8.36
N GLU A 87 25.25 11.10 -7.93
CA GLU A 87 25.73 9.76 -7.58
C GLU A 87 25.18 9.27 -6.24
N LYS A 88 24.77 10.19 -5.36
CA LYS A 88 24.20 9.88 -4.04
C LYS A 88 22.68 9.80 -4.05
N ALA A 89 22.04 10.17 -5.16
CA ALA A 89 20.60 10.09 -5.31
C ALA A 89 20.11 8.65 -5.53
N LEU A 90 18.83 8.39 -5.30
CA LEU A 90 18.19 7.12 -5.62
C LEU A 90 18.36 6.79 -7.12
N LYS A 91 18.51 5.50 -7.44
CA LYS A 91 18.81 5.01 -8.80
C LYS A 91 17.82 5.50 -9.87
N ASN A 92 16.54 5.58 -9.51
CA ASN A 92 15.47 6.11 -10.37
C ASN A 92 15.64 7.62 -10.62
N VAL A 93 16.06 8.38 -9.62
CA VAL A 93 16.39 9.80 -9.73
C VAL A 93 17.65 9.99 -10.59
N THR A 94 18.72 9.23 -10.36
CA THR A 94 19.95 9.29 -11.16
C THR A 94 19.69 9.03 -12.65
N LYS A 95 18.75 8.14 -13.00
CA LYS A 95 18.35 7.88 -14.39
C LYS A 95 17.70 9.10 -15.07
N ILE A 96 16.99 9.94 -14.32
CA ILE A 96 16.37 11.18 -14.86
C ILE A 96 17.45 12.20 -15.23
N PHE A 97 18.49 12.30 -14.39
CA PHE A 97 19.59 13.26 -14.56
C PHE A 97 20.78 12.72 -15.36
N SER A 98 20.67 11.56 -16.03
CA SER A 98 21.80 10.98 -16.77
C SER A 98 22.29 11.86 -17.91
N PHE A 99 21.41 12.70 -18.48
CA PHE A 99 21.71 13.65 -19.55
C PHE A 99 21.88 15.09 -19.06
N TRP A 100 21.76 15.32 -17.74
CA TRP A 100 21.87 16.64 -17.15
C TRP A 100 23.25 16.78 -16.52
N GLU A 101 24.05 17.69 -17.06
CA GLU A 101 25.24 18.21 -16.39
C GLU A 101 24.87 19.55 -15.78
N PRO A 102 24.95 19.70 -14.44
CA PRO A 102 24.83 21.02 -13.83
C PRO A 102 25.96 21.90 -14.35
N ASP A 103 25.65 23.11 -14.79
CA ASP A 103 26.65 24.15 -15.05
C ASP A 103 27.45 24.37 -13.74
N THR A 104 28.71 23.95 -13.74
CA THR A 104 29.56 23.94 -12.54
C THR A 104 30.13 25.30 -12.13
N ASP A 105 29.71 26.40 -12.77
CA ASP A 105 30.44 27.68 -12.69
C ASP A 105 29.90 28.71 -11.67
N ASP A 106 28.80 28.42 -10.97
CA ASP A 106 28.25 29.36 -9.99
C ASP A 106 28.56 28.89 -8.57
N GLY A 107 29.62 29.44 -7.96
CA GLY A 107 30.16 29.10 -6.63
C GLY A 107 29.25 29.33 -5.41
N ALA A 108 27.95 29.03 -5.46
CA ALA A 108 27.01 29.38 -4.40
C ALA A 108 25.82 28.41 -4.22
N CYS A 109 26.08 27.13 -3.91
CA CYS A 109 25.02 26.24 -3.37
C CYS A 109 25.43 25.57 -2.04
N LYS A 110 25.94 26.36 -1.09
CA LYS A 110 25.90 26.02 0.35
C LYS A 110 24.73 26.75 1.02
N ARG A 111 23.52 26.69 0.45
CA ARG A 111 22.33 27.14 1.19
C ARG A 111 21.93 26.01 2.11
N LEU A 112 22.06 26.23 3.42
CA LEU A 112 21.55 25.34 4.46
C LEU A 112 20.05 25.16 4.24
N VAL A 113 19.67 24.08 3.55
CA VAL A 113 18.27 23.71 3.35
C VAL A 113 17.69 23.47 4.73
N ARG A 114 16.71 24.29 5.12
CA ARG A 114 15.88 24.02 6.30
C ARG A 114 15.23 22.66 6.04
N THR A 115 15.70 21.63 6.74
CA THR A 115 15.05 20.32 6.68
C THR A 115 13.60 20.52 7.14
N PRO A 116 12.61 20.04 6.36
CA PRO A 116 11.24 20.04 6.85
C PRO A 116 11.21 19.28 8.19
N PRO A 117 10.42 19.74 9.17
CA PRO A 117 10.38 19.12 10.48
C PRO A 117 10.05 17.64 10.34
N VAL A 118 10.78 16.79 11.07
CA VAL A 118 10.49 15.34 11.14
C VAL A 118 9.03 15.19 11.55
N LEU A 119 8.20 14.70 10.64
CA LEU A 119 6.80 14.42 10.93
C LEU A 119 6.78 13.30 11.96
N LYS A 120 6.45 13.63 13.21
CA LYS A 120 6.25 12.64 14.26
C LYS A 120 5.21 11.63 13.76
N PRO A 121 5.45 10.32 13.89
CA PRO A 121 4.39 9.35 13.64
C PRO A 121 3.17 9.74 14.49
N PRO A 122 1.95 9.67 13.93
CA PRO A 122 0.77 9.92 14.73
C PRO A 122 0.74 8.91 15.88
N ASP A 123 0.33 9.38 17.04
CA ASP A 123 0.31 8.64 18.31
C ASP A 123 -0.84 7.62 18.33
N VAL A 124 -0.86 6.75 17.32
CA VAL A 124 -1.82 5.66 17.20
C VAL A 124 -1.11 4.42 17.73
N ASP A 125 -1.48 4.02 18.95
CA ASP A 125 -1.01 2.77 19.54
C ASP A 125 -1.66 1.61 18.76
N TYR A 126 -0.95 1.10 17.76
CA TYR A 126 -1.34 -0.07 16.96
C TYR A 126 -1.07 -1.39 17.70
N ARG A 127 -0.92 -1.38 19.03
CA ARG A 127 -0.91 -2.64 19.77
C ARG A 127 -2.26 -3.34 19.50
N PRO A 128 -2.26 -4.53 18.88
CA PRO A 128 -3.43 -5.40 18.92
C PRO A 128 -3.81 -5.55 20.41
N PHE A 129 -5.10 -5.68 20.71
CA PHE A 129 -5.57 -5.91 22.06
C PHE A 129 -5.01 -7.25 22.59
N MET A 130 -3.75 -7.25 23.02
CA MET A 130 -3.15 -8.32 23.80
C MET A 130 -3.85 -8.32 25.15
N THR A 131 -4.19 -9.51 25.64
CA THR A 131 -4.92 -9.66 26.89
C THR A 131 -4.11 -9.05 28.04
N LYS A 132 -4.79 -8.57 29.08
CA LYS A 132 -4.16 -7.85 30.21
C LYS A 132 -3.08 -8.67 30.95
N GLU A 133 -3.00 -9.98 30.69
CA GLU A 133 -1.96 -10.87 31.21
C GLU A 133 -0.57 -10.60 30.60
N GLU A 134 -0.49 -10.08 29.38
CA GLU A 134 0.79 -9.77 28.71
C GLU A 134 1.38 -8.40 29.10
N LEU A 135 0.61 -7.54 29.78
CA LEU A 135 1.02 -6.17 30.14
C LEU A 135 1.55 -6.03 31.57
N ASN A 136 1.50 -7.08 32.40
CA ASN A 136 2.09 -7.06 33.72
C ASN A 136 3.52 -7.63 33.66
N PRO A 137 4.58 -6.86 34.02
CA PRO A 137 5.87 -7.49 34.25
C PRO A 137 5.73 -8.52 35.39
N PRO A 138 6.25 -9.74 35.24
CA PRO A 138 6.13 -10.75 36.29
C PRO A 138 6.77 -10.23 37.57
N SER A 139 6.03 -10.35 38.68
CA SER A 139 6.50 -9.99 40.02
C SER A 139 7.83 -10.68 40.32
N PRO A 140 8.80 -10.00 40.96
CA PRO A 140 10.10 -10.59 41.24
C PRO A 140 9.91 -11.73 42.25
N GLY A 141 9.97 -12.96 41.76
CA GLY A 141 9.75 -14.17 42.55
C GLY A 141 8.99 -15.29 41.84
N THR A 142 8.42 -15.05 40.65
CA THR A 142 7.87 -16.14 39.84
C THR A 142 9.01 -16.77 39.05
N ASP A 143 9.38 -18.00 39.42
CA ASP A 143 10.32 -18.83 38.70
C ASP A 143 9.72 -19.17 37.32
N ILE A 144 10.09 -18.37 36.32
CA ILE A 144 9.73 -18.58 34.92
C ILE A 144 10.72 -19.63 34.40
N SER A 145 10.46 -20.89 34.73
CA SER A 145 10.96 -21.97 33.87
C SER A 145 10.47 -21.67 32.45
N PRO A 146 11.35 -21.56 31.45
CA PRO A 146 10.93 -21.34 30.08
C PRO A 146 9.98 -22.45 29.69
N LEU A 147 8.70 -22.10 29.51
CA LEU A 147 7.80 -22.96 28.77
C LEU A 147 8.43 -23.07 27.38
N HIS A 148 8.84 -24.28 27.03
CA HIS A 148 9.40 -24.65 25.73
C HIS A 148 8.40 -24.22 24.65
N SER A 149 8.50 -22.99 24.16
CA SER A 149 7.96 -22.61 22.86
C SER A 149 9.05 -22.98 21.89
N ASP A 150 8.86 -24.13 21.23
CA ASP A 150 9.80 -24.67 20.26
C ASP A 150 10.13 -23.59 19.23
N ILE A 151 11.37 -23.10 19.33
CA ILE A 151 11.97 -22.22 18.33
C ILE A 151 12.08 -23.09 17.08
N PRO A 152 11.42 -22.72 15.96
CA PRO A 152 11.54 -23.48 14.73
C PRO A 152 13.03 -23.65 14.39
N GLU A 153 13.45 -24.89 14.16
CA GLU A 153 14.84 -25.19 13.80
C GLU A 153 15.26 -24.33 12.59
N ASP A 154 16.55 -23.95 12.51
CA ASP A 154 17.07 -23.02 11.49
C ASP A 154 16.67 -23.40 10.05
N ASP A 155 16.43 -24.69 9.79
CA ASP A 155 15.97 -25.22 8.49
C ASP A 155 14.54 -24.80 8.13
N GLU A 156 13.63 -24.64 9.10
CA GLU A 156 12.25 -24.17 8.85
C GLU A 156 12.22 -22.67 8.51
N MET A 157 13.09 -21.86 9.12
CA MET A 157 13.22 -20.45 8.75
C MET A 157 13.82 -20.27 7.35
N GLU A 158 14.72 -21.17 6.95
CA GLU A 158 15.35 -21.11 5.64
C GLU A 158 14.40 -21.58 4.52
N THR A 159 13.48 -22.50 4.80
CA THR A 159 12.39 -22.84 3.87
C THR A 159 11.40 -21.69 3.69
N ILE A 160 10.98 -21.04 4.78
CA ILE A 160 10.10 -19.85 4.73
C ILE A 160 10.76 -18.71 3.92
N ARG A 161 12.07 -18.47 4.10
CA ARG A 161 12.80 -17.47 3.30
C ARG A 161 12.82 -17.83 1.81
N LYS A 162 13.09 -19.09 1.47
CA LYS A 162 13.10 -19.54 0.06
C LYS A 162 11.74 -19.41 -0.59
N ASP A 163 10.67 -19.77 0.11
CA ASP A 163 9.31 -19.64 -0.39
C ASP A 163 8.93 -18.17 -0.61
N PHE A 164 9.33 -17.28 0.30
CA PHE A 164 9.12 -15.84 0.14
C PHE A 164 9.85 -15.27 -1.08
N VAL A 165 11.11 -15.66 -1.28
CA VAL A 165 11.90 -15.23 -2.45
C VAL A 165 11.30 -15.77 -3.75
N TYR A 166 10.88 -17.05 -3.77
CA TYR A 166 10.25 -17.67 -4.94
C TYR A 166 8.93 -16.98 -5.31
N ASN A 167 8.07 -16.71 -4.33
CA ASN A 167 6.79 -16.03 -4.54
C ASN A 167 6.97 -14.59 -5.04
N LEU A 168 7.95 -13.86 -4.51
CA LEU A 168 8.31 -12.53 -5.04
C LEU A 168 8.80 -12.59 -6.48
N GLN A 169 9.59 -13.61 -6.83
CA GLN A 169 10.10 -13.78 -8.18
C GLN A 169 8.96 -14.07 -9.18
N ASP A 170 8.01 -14.95 -8.81
CA ASP A 170 6.83 -15.27 -9.63
C ASP A 170 5.89 -14.06 -9.78
N GLU A 171 5.69 -13.29 -8.71
CA GLU A 171 4.89 -12.04 -8.76
C GLU A 171 5.55 -10.98 -9.65
N ILE A 172 6.88 -10.84 -9.57
CA ILE A 172 7.65 -9.97 -10.45
C ILE A 172 7.50 -10.41 -11.92
N GLU A 173 7.66 -11.70 -12.23
CA GLU A 173 7.50 -12.22 -13.60
C GLU A 173 6.08 -12.02 -14.15
N ARG A 174 5.05 -12.18 -13.31
CA ARG A 174 3.65 -11.88 -13.69
C ARG A 174 3.42 -10.40 -13.96
N MET A 175 4.14 -9.52 -13.26
CA MET A 175 4.03 -8.06 -13.42
C MET A 175 4.86 -7.54 -14.61
N TYR A 176 5.87 -8.28 -15.07
CA TYR A 176 6.62 -7.94 -16.28
C TYR A 176 5.77 -8.15 -17.53
N VAL A 177 5.21 -7.05 -18.02
CA VAL A 177 4.68 -6.93 -19.37
C VAL A 177 5.81 -7.25 -20.35
N GLN A 178 5.68 -8.36 -21.08
CA GLN A 178 6.70 -8.81 -22.03
C GLN A 178 6.99 -7.72 -23.07
N PRO A 179 8.26 -7.39 -23.39
CA PRO A 179 8.62 -6.29 -24.29
C PRO A 179 7.92 -6.32 -25.66
N TYR A 180 7.66 -7.53 -26.19
CA TYR A 180 6.96 -7.72 -27.47
C TYR A 180 5.47 -7.34 -27.44
N THR A 181 4.86 -7.21 -26.25
CA THR A 181 3.49 -6.70 -26.10
C THR A 181 3.45 -5.18 -26.12
N TYR A 182 4.55 -4.52 -25.73
CA TYR A 182 4.64 -3.05 -25.66
C TYR A 182 4.59 -2.39 -27.04
N GLU A 183 5.22 -3.00 -28.05
CA GLU A 183 5.20 -2.47 -29.42
C GLU A 183 3.81 -2.55 -30.08
N LYS A 184 2.93 -3.46 -29.62
CA LYS A 184 1.56 -3.61 -30.13
C LYS A 184 0.54 -2.65 -29.51
N VAL A 185 0.86 -2.01 -28.40
CA VAL A 185 -0.04 -1.08 -27.67
C VAL A 185 0.33 0.38 -27.95
N ARG A 186 0.80 0.70 -29.16
CA ARG A 186 0.69 2.07 -29.66
C ARG A 186 -0.76 2.27 -30.10
N TYR A 187 -1.57 2.89 -29.24
CA TYR A 187 -2.86 3.41 -29.64
C TYR A 187 -2.65 4.50 -30.69
N GLU A 188 -2.74 4.13 -31.96
CA GLU A 188 -2.88 5.09 -33.06
C GLU A 188 -4.36 5.45 -33.17
N THR A 189 -4.67 6.75 -33.10
CA THR A 189 -6.02 7.26 -33.38
C THR A 189 -6.42 6.93 -34.81
N GLU A 190 -7.73 6.80 -35.07
CA GLU A 190 -8.23 6.46 -36.41
C GLU A 190 -7.77 7.46 -37.47
N SER A 191 -7.67 8.74 -37.10
CA SER A 191 -7.13 9.81 -37.94
C SER A 191 -5.67 9.59 -38.38
N VAL A 192 -4.80 9.08 -37.49
CA VAL A 192 -3.40 8.76 -37.83
C VAL A 192 -3.31 7.54 -38.77
N LYS A 193 -4.25 6.60 -38.66
CA LYS A 193 -4.34 5.44 -39.58
C LYS A 193 -4.79 5.85 -40.99
N GLU A 194 -5.69 6.83 -41.08
CA GLU A 194 -6.15 7.39 -42.35
C GLU A 194 -5.04 8.19 -43.05
N LEU A 195 -4.30 9.01 -42.28
CA LEU A 195 -3.15 9.76 -42.76
C LEU A 195 -2.10 8.84 -43.41
N ARG A 196 -1.81 7.68 -42.80
CA ARG A 196 -0.84 6.70 -43.34
C ARG A 196 -1.31 6.02 -44.63
N LYS A 197 -2.62 6.00 -44.90
CA LYS A 197 -3.22 5.38 -46.10
C LYS A 197 -3.40 6.37 -47.25
N ALA A 198 -3.19 7.67 -47.03
CA ALA A 198 -3.28 8.69 -48.08
C ALA A 198 -2.24 8.44 -49.17
N LYS A 199 -2.67 8.47 -50.44
CA LYS A 199 -1.81 8.27 -51.61
C LYS A 199 -1.35 9.59 -52.23
N ASP A 200 -2.04 10.66 -51.94
CA ASP A 200 -1.81 11.98 -52.51
C ASP A 200 -1.31 12.94 -51.42
N VAL A 201 -0.31 13.75 -51.77
CA VAL A 201 0.47 14.56 -50.83
C VAL A 201 -0.38 15.70 -50.26
N GLU A 202 -1.22 16.33 -51.09
CA GLU A 202 -2.09 17.43 -50.68
C GLU A 202 -3.14 16.96 -49.65
N THR A 203 -3.79 15.81 -49.94
CA THR A 203 -4.75 15.18 -49.02
C THR A 203 -4.13 14.74 -47.69
N MET A 204 -2.84 14.35 -47.70
CA MET A 204 -2.10 14.00 -46.49
C MET A 204 -1.90 15.24 -45.61
N TYR A 205 -1.55 16.39 -46.19
CA TYR A 205 -1.35 17.61 -45.43
C TYR A 205 -2.65 18.13 -44.81
N GLU A 206 -3.76 18.06 -45.52
CA GLU A 206 -5.08 18.44 -44.98
C GLU A 206 -5.49 17.56 -43.78
N MET A 207 -5.29 16.24 -43.89
CA MET A 207 -5.55 15.30 -42.79
C MET A 207 -4.60 15.55 -41.61
N ALA A 208 -3.35 15.91 -41.87
CA ALA A 208 -2.37 16.24 -40.83
C ALA A 208 -2.74 17.52 -40.09
N GLU A 209 -3.11 18.59 -40.81
CA GLU A 209 -3.57 19.84 -40.20
C GLU A 209 -4.78 19.59 -39.29
N LYS A 210 -5.75 18.80 -39.75
CA LYS A 210 -6.92 18.45 -38.94
C LYS A 210 -6.54 17.74 -37.64
N ILE A 211 -5.55 16.84 -37.67
CA ILE A 211 -5.03 16.17 -36.48
C ILE A 211 -4.35 17.18 -35.54
N PHE A 212 -3.58 18.13 -36.06
CA PHE A 212 -2.91 19.14 -35.24
C PHE A 212 -3.87 20.10 -34.53
N TYR A 213 -5.06 20.34 -35.08
CA TYR A 213 -6.07 21.20 -34.47
C TYR A 213 -7.03 20.46 -33.51
N GLU A 214 -7.08 19.12 -33.55
CA GLU A 214 -7.90 18.29 -32.66
C GLU A 214 -7.18 17.89 -31.34
N ILE A 215 -5.87 18.13 -31.24
CA ILE A 215 -5.03 17.90 -30.05
C ILE A 215 -4.93 19.20 -29.23
#